data_AF-A0A9W7EJ77-F1
#
_entry.id   AF-A0A9W7EJ77-F1
#
_cell.length_a   1.000
_cell.length_b   1.000
_cell.length_c   1.000
_cell.angle_alpha   90.00
_cell.angle_beta   90.00
_cell.angle_gamma   90.00
#
_symmetry.space_group_name_H-M   'P 1'
#
loop_
_entity.id
_entity.type
_entity.pdbx_description
1 polymer ?
#
loop_
_entity_poly.entity_id
_entity_poly.type
_entity_poly.pdbx_seq_one_letter_code
_entity_poly.pdbx_strand_id
1 'polypeptide(L)'
;MSQRPSSVPPPPSSITVKIKAYTKDPYHPDYPENEEWIMGDILEIQIDPSAKFVELVKQIRDVKGIPLIRMKFILPPARSIANEKWDKTLRQVGVYNNGTLRVEPTMDYGWEWEKIEYYWGKIIESLNKKLSSLHLLKQLGSKIL
;
A
#
# COMPACT_ATOMS: atom_id res chain seq x y z
N MET A 1 -18.42 10.71 -48.75
CA MET A 1 -17.41 9.99 -47.95
C MET A 1 -17.33 10.66 -46.58
N SER A 2 -18.04 10.13 -45.57
CA SER A 2 -17.96 10.65 -44.20
C SER A 2 -16.74 10.08 -43.49
N GLN A 3 -15.74 10.91 -43.23
CA GLN A 3 -14.66 10.56 -42.32
C GLN A 3 -15.24 10.47 -40.91
N ARG A 4 -15.15 9.30 -40.27
CA ARG A 4 -15.48 9.17 -38.85
C ARG A 4 -14.45 9.98 -38.05
N PRO A 5 -14.86 10.85 -37.12
CA PRO A 5 -13.92 11.47 -36.21
C PRO A 5 -13.31 10.36 -35.36
N SER A 6 -11.99 10.16 -35.48
CA SER A 6 -11.24 9.24 -34.63
C SER A 6 -11.18 9.87 -33.23
N SER A 7 -12.18 9.59 -32.41
CA SER A 7 -12.36 10.18 -31.08
C SER A 7 -11.55 9.45 -29.99
N VAL A 8 -10.42 8.86 -30.34
CA VAL A 8 -9.55 8.22 -29.35
C VAL A 8 -8.68 9.32 -28.74
N PRO A 9 -8.87 9.66 -27.45
CA PRO A 9 -8.02 10.65 -26.80
C PRO A 9 -6.56 10.18 -26.84
N PRO A 10 -5.60 11.11 -26.97
CA PRO A 10 -4.19 10.76 -26.94
C PRO A 10 -3.87 10.04 -25.62
N PRO A 11 -2.92 9.08 -25.65
CA PRO A 11 -2.50 8.41 -24.43
C PRO A 11 -1.99 9.44 -23.41
N PRO A 12 -2.25 9.23 -22.11
CA PRO A 12 -1.81 10.16 -21.08
C PRO A 12 -0.28 10.23 -21.06
N SER A 13 0.27 11.44 -20.84
CA SER A 13 1.71 11.69 -20.73
C SER A 13 2.35 11.08 -19.48
N SER A 14 1.54 10.72 -18.48
CA SER A 14 1.96 10.08 -17.24
C SER A 14 0.82 9.22 -16.69
N ILE A 15 1.15 8.15 -15.97
CA ILE A 15 0.20 7.40 -15.16
C ILE A 15 0.46 7.65 -13.67
N THR A 16 -0.60 7.60 -12.87
CA THR A 16 -0.50 7.61 -11.40
C THR A 16 -0.62 6.18 -10.90
N VAL A 17 0.32 5.73 -10.07
CA VAL A 17 0.29 4.42 -9.42
C VAL A 17 0.18 4.61 -7.91
N LYS A 18 -0.78 3.92 -7.29
CA LYS A 18 -1.02 3.99 -5.84
C LYS A 18 -0.31 2.83 -5.17
N ILE A 19 0.67 3.14 -4.32
CA ILE A 19 1.47 2.16 -3.61
C ILE A 19 0.95 2.05 -2.18
N LYS A 20 0.57 0.84 -1.79
CA LYS A 20 0.09 0.52 -0.44
C LYS A 20 1.03 -0.50 0.17
N ALA A 21 1.67 -0.15 1.27
CA ALA A 21 2.47 -1.11 2.02
C ALA A 21 1.59 -1.95 2.93
N TYR A 22 1.92 -3.24 3.04
CA TYR A 22 1.22 -4.19 3.88
C TYR A 22 2.19 -5.00 4.74
N THR A 23 1.76 -5.38 5.94
CA THR A 23 2.45 -6.36 6.80
C THR A 23 1.46 -7.39 7.31
N LYS A 24 1.97 -8.55 7.71
CA LYS A 24 1.30 -9.42 8.67
C LYS A 24 1.63 -8.89 10.07
N ASP A 25 0.62 -8.74 10.92
CA ASP A 25 0.74 -8.06 12.21
C ASP A 25 1.58 -8.89 13.20
N PRO A 26 2.67 -8.34 13.77
CA PRO A 26 3.42 -9.00 14.82
C PRO A 26 3.07 -8.55 16.26
N TYR A 27 2.28 -7.49 16.44
CA TYR A 27 2.15 -6.78 17.71
C TYR A 27 0.73 -6.79 18.30
N HIS A 28 -0.23 -7.47 17.66
CA HIS A 28 -1.61 -7.50 18.13
C HIS A 28 -2.11 -8.94 18.35
N PRO A 29 -1.89 -9.52 19.55
CA PRO A 29 -2.20 -10.93 19.86
C PRO A 29 -3.70 -11.27 19.84
N ASP A 30 -4.59 -10.27 19.75
CA ASP A 30 -6.04 -10.45 19.82
C ASP A 30 -6.75 -10.36 18.45
N TYR A 31 -6.01 -10.18 17.34
CA TYR A 31 -6.60 -10.09 16.01
C TYR A 31 -6.42 -11.41 15.24
N PRO A 32 -7.38 -11.80 14.37
CA PRO A 32 -7.28 -13.04 13.62
C PRO A 32 -6.03 -13.05 12.75
N GLU A 33 -5.26 -14.15 12.80
CA GLU A 33 -3.95 -14.37 12.15
C GLU A 33 -3.92 -14.21 10.60
N ASN A 34 -5.05 -13.80 10.00
CA ASN A 34 -5.30 -13.82 8.56
C ASN A 34 -5.59 -12.44 7.95
N GLU A 35 -5.46 -11.34 8.70
CA GLU A 35 -5.71 -9.99 8.16
C GLU A 35 -4.41 -9.31 7.71
N GLU A 36 -4.35 -8.88 6.44
CA GLU A 36 -3.27 -8.06 5.88
C GLU A 36 -3.46 -6.60 6.31
N TRP A 37 -2.44 -6.01 6.94
CA TRP A 37 -2.53 -4.65 7.49
C TRP A 37 -1.86 -3.63 6.61
N ILE A 38 -2.53 -2.49 6.35
CA ILE A 38 -1.94 -1.36 5.64
C ILE A 38 -0.96 -0.63 6.57
N MET A 39 0.31 -0.55 6.15
CA MET A 39 1.41 0.01 6.94
C MET A 39 1.54 1.55 6.84
N GLY A 40 0.46 2.30 6.74
CA GLY A 40 0.52 3.77 6.67
C GLY A 40 -0.16 4.37 5.45
N ASP A 41 0.33 5.52 5.03
CA ASP A 41 -0.31 6.29 3.96
C ASP A 41 -0.06 5.69 2.57
N ILE A 42 -0.98 5.99 1.65
CA ILE A 42 -0.87 5.63 0.24
C ILE A 42 0.17 6.54 -0.40
N LEU A 43 1.24 5.95 -0.95
CA LEU A 43 2.20 6.69 -1.76
C LEU A 43 1.72 6.73 -3.20
N GLU A 44 1.45 7.92 -3.73
CA GLU A 44 1.10 8.10 -5.15
C GLU A 44 2.32 8.51 -5.96
N ILE A 45 2.64 7.74 -7.00
CA ILE A 45 3.77 7.99 -7.89
C ILE A 45 3.28 8.30 -9.29
N GLN A 46 3.75 9.41 -9.85
CA GLN A 46 3.58 9.72 -11.27
C GLN A 46 4.77 9.18 -12.06
N ILE A 47 4.50 8.40 -13.10
CA ILE A 47 5.54 7.76 -13.91
C ILE A 47 5.12 7.67 -15.38
N ASP A 48 6.10 7.66 -16.28
CA ASP A 48 5.87 7.48 -17.71
C ASP A 48 5.19 6.12 -17.98
N PRO A 49 4.12 6.05 -18.80
CA PRO A 49 3.42 4.80 -19.11
C PRO A 49 4.32 3.73 -19.77
N SER A 50 5.37 4.16 -20.45
CA SER A 50 6.35 3.31 -21.13
C SER A 50 7.53 2.88 -20.24
N ALA A 51 7.63 3.45 -19.03
CA ALA A 51 8.68 3.11 -18.08
C ALA A 51 8.72 1.62 -17.76
N LYS A 52 9.92 1.14 -17.41
CA LYS A 52 10.09 -0.21 -16.87
C LYS A 52 9.67 -0.28 -15.41
N PHE A 53 9.26 -1.47 -14.95
CA PHE A 53 8.88 -1.67 -13.56
C PHE A 53 10.02 -1.34 -12.59
N VAL A 54 11.28 -1.61 -12.97
CA VAL A 54 12.46 -1.23 -12.16
C VAL A 54 12.55 0.27 -11.87
N GLU A 55 12.05 1.13 -12.76
CA GLU A 55 12.06 2.58 -12.54
C GLU A 55 11.05 3.00 -11.46
N LEU A 56 9.85 2.42 -11.48
CA LEU A 56 8.86 2.60 -10.40
C LEU A 56 9.43 2.15 -9.06
N VAL A 57 10.06 0.98 -9.05
CA VAL A 57 10.66 0.39 -7.85
C VAL A 57 11.79 1.27 -7.28
N LYS A 58 12.63 1.85 -8.15
CA LYS A 58 13.66 2.82 -7.74
C LYS A 58 13.04 4.08 -7.12
N GLN A 59 11.97 4.62 -7.71
CA GLN A 59 11.28 5.78 -7.13
C GLN A 59 10.71 5.47 -5.74
N ILE A 60 10.13 4.28 -5.53
CA ILE A 60 9.64 3.85 -4.20
C ILE A 60 10.80 3.82 -3.19
N ARG A 61 11.94 3.24 -3.56
CA ARG A 61 13.16 3.24 -2.72
C ARG A 61 13.63 4.66 -2.41
N ASP A 62 13.68 5.53 -3.40
CA ASP A 62 14.22 6.88 -3.24
C ASP A 62 13.33 7.73 -2.32
N VAL A 63 12.01 7.53 -2.39
CA VAL A 63 11.05 8.21 -1.49
C VAL A 63 11.06 7.63 -0.09
N LYS A 64 11.07 6.29 0.04
CA LYS A 64 10.89 5.62 1.35
C LYS A 64 12.19 5.18 2.03
N GLY A 65 13.32 5.20 1.34
CA GLY A 65 14.62 4.78 1.87
C GLY A 65 14.78 3.28 2.12
N ILE A 66 13.81 2.45 1.72
CA ILE A 66 13.80 1.01 2.01
C ILE A 66 14.54 0.24 0.90
N PRO A 67 15.47 -0.66 1.24
CA PRO A 67 16.16 -1.50 0.26
C PRO A 67 15.21 -2.40 -0.54
N LEU A 68 15.43 -2.49 -1.84
CA LEU A 68 14.57 -3.25 -2.77
C LEU A 68 14.47 -4.74 -2.45
N ILE A 69 15.54 -5.33 -1.93
CA ILE A 69 15.60 -6.76 -1.54
C ILE A 69 14.58 -7.07 -0.43
N ARG A 70 14.17 -6.05 0.33
CA ARG A 70 13.24 -6.17 1.44
C ARG A 70 11.79 -6.03 1.00
N MET A 71 11.54 -5.65 -0.26
CA MET A 71 10.21 -5.43 -0.82
C MET A 71 9.76 -6.57 -1.72
N LYS A 72 8.50 -6.96 -1.55
CA LYS A 72 7.77 -7.87 -2.42
C LYS A 72 6.59 -7.13 -3.02
N PHE A 73 6.49 -7.09 -4.34
CA PHE A 73 5.45 -6.34 -5.04
C PHE A 73 4.31 -7.26 -5.48
N ILE A 74 3.08 -6.92 -5.14
CA ILE A 74 1.89 -7.72 -5.41
C ILE A 74 0.82 -6.89 -6.10
N LEU A 75 0.29 -7.43 -7.18
CA LEU A 75 -0.87 -6.89 -7.87
C LEU A 75 -2.15 -7.62 -7.41
N PRO A 76 -3.28 -6.91 -7.29
CA PRO A 76 -4.56 -7.55 -7.09
C PRO A 76 -4.87 -8.60 -8.19
N PRO A 77 -5.48 -9.75 -7.86
CA PRO A 77 -5.95 -10.15 -6.53
C PRO A 77 -4.87 -10.70 -5.59
N ALA A 78 -3.78 -11.30 -6.08
CA ALA A 78 -2.67 -11.80 -5.23
C ALA A 78 -1.43 -12.19 -6.06
N ARG A 79 -1.14 -11.48 -7.14
CA ARG A 79 -0.07 -11.86 -8.08
C ARG A 79 1.24 -11.15 -7.75
N SER A 80 2.22 -11.91 -7.29
CA SER A 80 3.58 -11.41 -7.06
C SER A 80 4.28 -11.05 -8.38
N ILE A 81 4.97 -9.92 -8.41
CA ILE A 81 5.86 -9.51 -9.50
C ILE A 81 7.27 -9.99 -9.17
N ALA A 82 7.69 -11.07 -9.81
CA ALA A 82 9.03 -11.63 -9.66
C ALA A 82 10.11 -10.72 -10.25
N ASN A 83 11.35 -10.86 -9.76
CA ASN A 83 12.47 -10.00 -10.15
C ASN A 83 12.78 -10.08 -11.64
N GLU A 84 12.61 -11.22 -12.30
CA GLU A 84 12.83 -11.34 -13.75
C GLU A 84 11.84 -10.52 -14.60
N LYS A 85 10.78 -9.99 -14.00
CA LYS A 85 9.80 -9.12 -14.67
C LYS A 85 10.12 -7.64 -14.50
N TRP A 86 11.16 -7.26 -13.76
CA TRP A 86 11.46 -5.85 -13.45
C TRP A 86 11.92 -5.05 -14.68
N ASP A 87 12.51 -5.70 -15.67
CA ASP A 87 12.89 -5.08 -16.94
C ASP A 87 11.73 -4.91 -17.93
N LYS A 88 10.55 -5.44 -17.60
CA LYS A 88 9.34 -5.28 -18.41
C LYS A 88 8.68 -3.92 -18.14
N THR A 89 7.95 -3.42 -19.14
CA THR A 89 7.16 -2.19 -18.99
C THR A 89 6.06 -2.36 -17.94
N LEU A 90 5.62 -1.25 -17.33
CA LEU A 90 4.52 -1.23 -16.37
C LEU A 90 3.27 -1.96 -16.88
N ARG A 91 2.90 -1.72 -18.14
CA ARG A 91 1.76 -2.38 -18.79
C ARG A 91 1.95 -3.90 -18.89
N GLN A 92 3.14 -4.37 -19.25
CA GLN A 92 3.43 -5.80 -19.38
C GLN A 92 3.40 -6.54 -18.04
N VAL A 93 3.74 -5.86 -16.94
CA VAL A 93 3.60 -6.43 -15.60
C VAL A 93 2.19 -6.28 -15.04
N GLY A 94 1.31 -5.50 -15.68
CA GLY A 94 -0.08 -5.28 -15.28
C GLY A 94 -0.28 -4.13 -14.29
N VAL A 95 0.64 -3.16 -14.28
CA VAL A 95 0.48 -1.87 -13.60
C VAL A 95 -0.13 -0.89 -14.59
N TYR A 96 -1.24 -0.26 -14.21
CA TYR A 96 -2.03 0.64 -15.04
C TYR A 96 -2.27 1.97 -14.33
N ASN A 97 -2.77 2.96 -15.07
CA ASN A 97 -3.15 4.26 -14.50
C ASN A 97 -4.21 4.11 -13.41
N ASN A 98 -4.00 4.81 -12.30
CA ASN A 98 -4.75 4.70 -11.05
C ASN A 98 -4.78 3.29 -10.43
N GLY A 99 -3.91 2.38 -10.91
CA GLY A 99 -3.77 1.04 -10.37
C GLY A 99 -3.18 1.06 -8.96
N THR A 100 -3.56 0.06 -8.16
CA THR A 100 -2.97 -0.15 -6.83
C THR A 100 -1.92 -1.25 -6.89
N LEU A 101 -0.71 -0.96 -6.41
CA LEU A 101 0.35 -1.92 -6.18
C LEU A 101 0.52 -2.12 -4.67
N ARG A 102 0.47 -3.37 -4.22
CA ARG A 102 0.77 -3.73 -2.85
C ARG A 102 2.27 -3.98 -2.70
N VAL A 103 2.83 -3.56 -1.58
CA VAL A 103 4.23 -3.82 -1.21
C VAL A 103 4.25 -4.51 0.13
N GLU A 104 4.82 -5.70 0.20
CA GLU A 104 4.97 -6.48 1.41
C GLU A 104 6.44 -6.61 1.79
N PRO A 105 6.76 -6.87 3.07
CA PRO A 105 8.08 -7.29 3.46
C PRO A 105 8.40 -8.71 2.99
N THR A 106 9.66 -8.93 2.60
CA THR A 106 10.16 -10.26 2.24
C THR A 106 10.48 -11.12 3.46
N MET A 107 10.66 -10.49 4.62
CA MET A 107 10.89 -11.12 5.93
C MET A 107 10.04 -10.40 6.97
N ASP A 108 9.53 -11.11 7.96
CA ASP A 108 8.85 -10.47 9.09
C ASP A 108 9.78 -9.43 9.72
N TYR A 109 9.23 -8.27 10.08
CA TYR A 109 10.01 -7.11 10.60
C TYR A 109 11.09 -6.59 9.65
N GLY A 110 11.00 -6.91 8.35
CA GLY A 110 12.04 -6.59 7.38
C GLY A 110 12.25 -5.09 7.16
N TRP A 111 11.22 -4.26 7.36
CA TRP A 111 11.28 -2.80 7.20
C TRP A 111 10.03 -2.11 7.73
N GLU A 112 10.10 -0.78 7.82
CA GLU A 112 9.03 0.11 8.26
C GLU A 112 8.67 1.07 7.10
N TRP A 113 7.38 1.22 6.78
CA TRP A 113 6.91 2.09 5.70
C TRP A 113 6.87 3.57 6.09
N GLU A 114 6.57 3.80 7.36
CA GLU A 114 6.66 5.09 8.04
C GLU A 114 7.66 4.97 9.19
N LYS A 115 8.07 6.09 9.76
CA LYS A 115 8.91 6.06 10.96
C LYS A 115 8.15 5.47 12.16
N ILE A 116 8.88 4.93 13.13
CA ILE A 116 8.32 4.30 14.32
C ILE A 116 7.29 5.17 15.08
N GLU A 117 7.45 6.50 15.06
CA GLU A 117 6.53 7.45 15.70
C GLU A 117 5.12 7.40 15.11
N TYR A 118 4.98 7.14 13.80
CA TYR A 118 3.69 6.97 13.15
C TYR A 118 2.93 5.79 13.78
N TYR A 119 3.61 4.66 13.95
CA TYR A 119 3.01 3.45 14.52
C TYR A 119 2.65 3.63 15.99
N TRP A 120 3.52 4.26 16.78
CA TRP A 120 3.20 4.61 18.17
C TRP A 120 1.98 5.52 18.27
N GLY A 121 1.86 6.51 17.39
CA GLY A 121 0.67 7.37 17.30
C GLY A 121 -0.60 6.55 17.08
N LYS A 122 -0.57 5.58 16.15
CA LYS A 122 -1.72 4.70 15.88
C LYS A 122 -2.07 3.78 17.03
N ILE A 123 -1.07 3.24 17.74
CA ILE A 123 -1.29 2.44 18.95
C ILE A 123 -1.98 3.28 20.02
N ILE A 124 -1.49 4.50 20.28
CA ILE A 124 -2.08 5.42 21.26
C ILE A 124 -3.51 5.79 20.88
N GLU A 125 -3.78 6.10 19.62
CA GLU A 125 -5.15 6.35 19.12
C GLU A 125 -6.09 5.16 19.37
N SER A 126 -5.62 3.94 19.09
CA SER A 126 -6.38 2.71 19.31
C SER A 126 -6.69 2.47 20.78
N LEU A 127 -5.68 2.62 21.65
CA LEU A 127 -5.84 2.48 23.11
C LEU A 127 -6.82 3.51 23.66
N ASN A 128 -6.73 4.78 23.24
CA ASN A 128 -7.65 5.84 23.66
C ASN A 128 -9.10 5.54 23.24
N LYS A 129 -9.31 5.00 22.04
CA LYS A 129 -10.64 4.56 21.58
C LYS A 129 -11.18 3.43 22.45
N LYS A 130 -10.37 2.39 22.74
CA LYS A 130 -10.78 1.27 23.61
C LYS A 130 -11.14 1.75 25.02
N LEU A 131 -10.32 2.62 25.61
CA LEU A 131 -10.59 3.20 26.93
C LEU A 131 -11.88 4.03 26.96
N SER A 132 -12.13 4.83 25.92
CA SER A 132 -13.35 5.63 25.79
C SER A 132 -14.60 4.72 25.73
N SER A 133 -14.55 3.65 24.95
CA SER A 133 -15.63 2.65 24.86
C SER A 133 -15.89 1.95 26.20
N LEU A 134 -14.84 1.57 26.93
CA LEU A 134 -14.96 0.97 28.26
C LEU A 134 -15.57 1.94 29.29
N HIS A 135 -15.21 3.22 29.21
CA HIS A 135 -15.78 4.25 30.08
C HIS A 135 -17.28 4.44 29.83
N LEU A 136 -17.71 4.46 28.56
CA LEU A 136 -19.13 4.54 28.19
C LEU A 136 -19.92 3.33 28.73
N LEU A 137 -19.38 2.11 28.60
CA LEU A 137 -20.01 0.91 29.14
C LEU A 137 -20.17 0.96 30.67
N LYS A 138 -19.16 1.48 31.39
CA LYS A 138 -19.25 1.68 32.85
C LYS A 138 -20.32 2.70 33.23
N GLN A 139 -20.45 3.81 32.51
CA GLN A 139 -21.50 4.82 32.75
C GLN A 139 -22.91 4.29 32.46
N LEU A 140 -23.07 3.44 31.46
CA LEU A 140 -24.35 2.81 31.14
C LEU A 140 -24.74 1.77 32.21
N GLY A 141 -23.80 0.93 32.65
CA GLY A 141 -24.05 -0.06 33.70
C GLY A 141 -24.37 0.55 35.07
N SER A 142 -23.84 1.73 35.38
CA SER A 142 -24.13 2.45 36.64
C SER A 142 -25.44 3.26 36.61
N LYS A 143 -26.13 3.34 35.47
CA LYS A 143 -27.49 3.93 35.35
C LYS A 143 -28.61 2.88 35.35
N ILE A 144 -28.27 1.59 35.30
CA ILE A 144 -29.24 0.47 35.23
C ILE A 144 -29.43 -0.21 36.61
N LEU A 145 -28.68 0.22 37.62
CA LEU A 145 -28.84 -0.13 39.04
C LEU A 145 -29.38 1.06 39.82
#